data_AF-A0A170YRF5-F1
#
_entry.id   AF-A0A170YRF5-F1
#
_cell.length_a   1.000
_cell.length_b   1.000
_cell.length_c   1.000
_cell.angle_alpha   90.00
_cell.angle_beta   90.00
_cell.angle_gamma   90.00
#
_symmetry.space_group_name_H-M   'P 1'
#
loop_
_entity.id
_entity.type
_entity.pdbx_description
1 polymer ?
#
loop_
_entity_poly.entity_id
_entity_poly.type
_entity_poly.pdbx_seq_one_letter_code
_entity_poly.pdbx_strand_id
1 'polypeptide(L)'
;CNRNKCLFVTSQGRCWQYNLENLEWKEINNLYLPIDPNLSNKLVKVAVGEVVNAVLSDEATVWNMGNKLSPSEIKVIDIACGKEHGILRTDNGDTYTWGGGSRGQLGNGTLETSEELCEVNLYQG
;
A
#
# COMPACT_ATOMS: atom_id res chain seq x y z
N CYS A 1 -6.30 -5.05 -9.29
CA CYS A 1 -6.23 -6.46 -9.73
C CYS A 1 -4.98 -6.64 -10.57
N ASN A 2 -4.48 -7.87 -10.70
CA ASN A 2 -3.42 -8.23 -11.65
C ASN A 2 -3.81 -9.53 -12.38
N ARG A 3 -2.89 -10.15 -13.13
CA ARG A 3 -3.16 -11.35 -13.93
C ARG A 3 -3.54 -12.59 -13.10
N ASN A 4 -3.10 -12.66 -11.85
CA ASN A 4 -3.21 -13.86 -11.02
C ASN A 4 -4.18 -13.66 -9.85
N LYS A 5 -4.48 -12.41 -9.47
CA LYS A 5 -5.35 -12.12 -8.33
C LYS A 5 -6.11 -10.79 -8.40
N CYS A 6 -7.22 -10.75 -7.66
CA CYS A 6 -7.96 -9.55 -7.32
C CYS A 6 -7.97 -9.36 -5.80
N LEU A 7 -7.81 -8.12 -5.33
CA LEU A 7 -8.09 -7.76 -3.94
C LEU A 7 -9.38 -6.95 -3.87
N PHE A 8 -10.12 -7.13 -2.77
CA PHE A 8 -11.38 -6.46 -2.49
C PHE A 8 -11.40 -5.99 -1.05
N VAL A 9 -12.03 -4.85 -0.83
CA VAL A 9 -12.39 -4.37 0.51
C VAL A 9 -13.91 -4.37 0.63
N THR A 10 -14.45 -4.96 1.69
CA THR A 10 -15.89 -4.97 1.95
C THR A 10 -16.33 -3.74 2.74
N SER A 11 -17.63 -3.44 2.76
CA SER A 11 -18.20 -2.38 3.60
C SER A 11 -17.97 -2.57 5.11
N GLN A 12 -17.60 -3.78 5.53
CA GLN A 12 -17.24 -4.10 6.91
C GLN A 12 -15.76 -3.83 7.21
N GLY A 13 -14.96 -3.40 6.23
CA GLY A 13 -13.54 -3.12 6.40
C GLY A 13 -12.63 -4.34 6.28
N ARG A 14 -13.10 -5.44 5.67
CA ARG A 14 -12.33 -6.70 5.53
C ARG A 14 -11.71 -6.79 4.14
N CYS A 15 -10.49 -7.32 4.06
CA CYS A 15 -9.79 -7.55 2.78
C CYS A 15 -9.89 -9.01 2.34
N TRP A 16 -10.24 -9.21 1.07
CA TRP A 16 -10.34 -10.51 0.44
C TRP A 16 -9.47 -10.57 -0.81
N GLN A 17 -8.79 -11.69 -0.98
CA GLN A 17 -8.10 -12.04 -2.20
C GLN A 17 -8.89 -13.11 -2.95
N TYR A 18 -9.11 -12.89 -4.23
CA TYR A 18 -9.54 -13.92 -5.16
C TYR A 18 -8.37 -14.32 -6.05
N ASN A 19 -8.03 -15.60 -6.06
CA ASN A 19 -6.99 -16.15 -6.92
C ASN A 19 -7.62 -16.59 -8.25
N LEU A 20 -7.11 -16.06 -9.36
CA LEU A 20 -7.62 -16.29 -10.71
C LEU A 20 -7.14 -17.62 -11.32
N GLU A 21 -6.06 -18.21 -10.79
CA GLU A 21 -5.50 -19.46 -11.29
C GLU A 21 -6.27 -20.67 -10.75
N ASN A 22 -6.56 -20.67 -9.44
CA ASN A 22 -7.26 -21.78 -8.78
C ASN A 22 -8.73 -21.46 -8.41
N LEU A 23 -9.18 -20.23 -8.70
CA LEU A 23 -10.56 -19.77 -8.47
C LEU A 23 -11.00 -19.78 -7.01
N GLU A 24 -10.06 -19.62 -6.08
CA GLU A 24 -10.32 -19.64 -4.63
C GLU A 24 -10.37 -18.25 -4.00
N TRP A 25 -11.22 -18.12 -2.98
CA TRP A 25 -11.28 -16.97 -2.09
C TRP A 25 -10.43 -17.21 -0.84
N LYS A 26 -9.65 -16.20 -0.46
CA LYS A 26 -8.90 -16.17 0.79
C LYS A 26 -9.08 -14.83 1.47
N GLU A 27 -9.48 -14.84 2.73
CA GLU A 27 -9.46 -13.63 3.53
C GLU A 27 -8.02 -13.27 3.94
N ILE A 28 -7.67 -11.99 3.83
CA ILE A 28 -6.36 -11.47 4.20
C ILE A 28 -6.40 -10.98 5.65
N ASN A 29 -6.11 -11.91 6.57
CA ASN A 29 -6.19 -11.68 8.02
C ASN A 29 -4.83 -11.49 8.70
N ASN A 30 -3.72 -11.74 7.99
CA ASN A 30 -2.35 -11.58 8.50
C ASN A 30 -1.80 -10.16 8.31
N LEU A 31 -2.68 -9.17 8.24
CA LEU A 31 -2.27 -7.78 8.37
C LEU A 31 -2.06 -7.58 9.86
N TYR A 32 -0.83 -7.36 10.30
CA TYR A 32 -0.49 -7.12 11.70
C TYR A 32 -1.01 -5.76 12.19
N LEU A 33 -2.29 -5.46 11.93
CA LEU A 33 -2.96 -4.26 12.39
C LEU A 33 -2.65 -4.09 13.88
N PRO A 34 -2.17 -2.91 14.32
CA PRO A 34 -1.91 -2.70 15.73
C PRO A 34 -3.18 -3.07 16.49
N ILE A 35 -3.03 -3.97 17.45
CA ILE A 35 -4.09 -4.34 18.39
C ILE A 35 -4.22 -3.17 19.38
N ASP A 36 -4.49 -1.97 18.88
CA ASP A 36 -5.03 -0.91 19.71
C ASP A 36 -6.55 -1.14 19.75
N PRO A 37 -7.10 -1.58 20.88
CA PRO A 37 -8.53 -1.83 21.01
C PRO A 37 -9.39 -0.57 20.85
N ASN A 38 -8.78 0.62 20.84
CA ASN A 38 -9.47 1.89 20.62
C ASN A 38 -9.53 2.31 19.14
N LEU A 39 -8.75 1.64 18.27
CA LEU A 39 -8.72 1.93 16.85
C LEU A 39 -9.62 0.96 16.08
N SER A 40 -10.36 1.50 15.11
CA SER A 40 -11.27 0.70 14.31
C SER A 40 -10.54 -0.15 13.27
N ASN A 41 -9.42 0.35 12.75
CA ASN A 41 -8.51 -0.31 11.80
C ASN A 41 -9.22 -0.98 10.61
N LYS A 42 -10.34 -0.41 10.16
CA LYS A 42 -11.08 -0.95 9.03
C LYS A 42 -10.33 -0.61 7.76
N LEU A 43 -10.19 -1.58 6.88
CA LEU A 43 -9.57 -1.34 5.59
C LEU A 43 -10.54 -0.52 4.72
N VAL A 44 -10.02 0.52 4.08
CA VAL A 44 -10.80 1.43 3.24
C VAL A 44 -10.34 1.41 1.78
N LYS A 45 -9.08 1.01 1.52
CA LYS A 45 -8.56 0.88 0.15
C LYS A 45 -7.59 -0.28 0.03
N VAL A 46 -7.61 -0.92 -1.14
CA VAL A 46 -6.59 -1.86 -1.61
C VAL A 46 -5.94 -1.31 -2.87
N ALA A 47 -4.64 -1.53 -3.02
CA ALA A 47 -3.89 -1.32 -4.25
C ALA A 47 -3.10 -2.58 -4.59
N VAL A 48 -3.14 -3.00 -5.85
CA VAL A 48 -2.63 -4.30 -6.30
C VAL A 48 -1.67 -4.08 -7.45
N GLY A 49 -0.39 -4.33 -7.19
CA GLY A 49 0.65 -4.49 -8.19
C GLY A 49 0.87 -5.94 -8.56
N GLU A 50 1.91 -6.20 -9.35
CA GLU A 50 2.35 -7.57 -9.66
C GLU A 50 3.12 -8.16 -8.47
N VAL A 51 4.04 -7.36 -7.93
CA VAL A 51 4.89 -7.71 -6.77
C VAL A 51 4.39 -7.02 -5.50
N VAL A 52 4.19 -5.70 -5.56
CA VAL A 52 3.77 -4.89 -4.41
C VAL A 52 2.26 -4.89 -4.27
N ASN A 53 1.75 -5.01 -3.05
CA ASN A 53 0.32 -4.87 -2.78
C ASN A 53 0.16 -4.09 -1.48
N ALA A 54 -0.75 -3.11 -1.49
CA ALA A 54 -0.94 -2.22 -0.35
C ALA A 54 -2.39 -2.21 0.11
N VAL A 55 -2.58 -1.99 1.40
CA VAL A 55 -3.89 -1.68 1.98
C VAL A 55 -3.80 -0.44 2.85
N LEU A 56 -4.86 0.37 2.86
CA LEU A 56 -5.02 1.57 3.66
C LEU A 56 -6.18 1.35 4.63
N SER A 57 -5.99 1.67 5.92
CA SER A 57 -7.05 1.71 6.92
C SER A 57 -7.68 3.10 7.06
N ASP A 58 -8.84 3.18 7.71
CA ASP A 58 -9.49 4.42 8.12
C ASP A 58 -8.67 5.24 9.13
N GLU A 59 -7.78 4.59 9.86
CA GLU A 59 -6.76 5.20 10.72
C GLU A 59 -5.51 5.66 9.95
N ALA A 60 -5.63 5.88 8.63
CA ALA A 60 -4.57 6.38 7.76
C ALA A 60 -3.28 5.53 7.74
N THR A 61 -3.38 4.24 8.13
CA THR A 61 -2.23 3.34 8.19
C THR A 61 -2.11 2.54 6.90
N VAL A 62 -0.91 2.50 6.32
CA VAL A 62 -0.61 1.70 5.12
C VAL A 62 0.17 0.44 5.47
N TRP A 63 -0.22 -0.67 4.86
CA TRP A 63 0.48 -1.95 4.95
C TRP A 63 0.88 -2.45 3.58
N ASN A 64 2.12 -2.88 3.43
CA ASN A 64 2.57 -3.72 2.33
C ASN A 64 2.48 -5.19 2.76
N MET A 65 1.27 -5.77 2.67
CA MET A 65 0.99 -7.19 2.94
C MET A 65 1.72 -7.81 4.14
N GLY A 66 1.71 -7.12 5.28
CA GLY A 66 2.32 -7.60 6.53
C GLY A 66 3.30 -6.61 7.14
N ASN A 67 3.91 -5.75 6.33
CA ASN A 67 4.80 -4.70 6.82
C ASN A 67 4.05 -3.37 6.92
N LYS A 68 4.04 -2.77 8.11
CA LYS A 68 3.55 -1.40 8.30
C LYS A 68 4.52 -0.45 7.61
N LEU A 69 4.02 0.40 6.72
CA LEU A 69 4.84 1.38 6.00
C LEU A 69 4.71 2.78 6.57
N SER A 70 3.51 3.18 7.00
CA SER A 70 3.26 4.57 7.42
C SER A 70 3.85 4.87 8.81
N PRO A 71 4.70 5.89 8.96
CA PRO A 71 5.06 6.47 10.25
C PRO A 71 3.80 6.99 10.95
N SER A 72 3.78 6.97 12.29
CA SER A 72 2.62 7.44 13.08
C SER A 72 2.28 8.92 12.88
N GLU A 73 3.21 9.71 12.33
CA GLU A 73 3.06 11.16 12.16
C GLU A 73 2.52 11.55 10.78
N ILE A 74 2.43 10.60 9.84
CA ILE A 74 2.01 10.87 8.47
C ILE A 74 0.60 10.34 8.26
N LYS A 75 -0.35 11.25 7.98
CA LYS A 75 -1.72 10.89 7.66
C LYS A 75 -1.86 10.57 6.17
N VAL A 76 -1.83 9.29 5.83
CA VAL A 76 -2.05 8.82 4.46
C VAL A 76 -3.54 8.87 4.10
N ILE A 77 -3.86 9.49 2.97
CA ILE A 77 -5.23 9.58 2.45
C ILE A 77 -5.45 8.79 1.17
N ASP A 78 -4.37 8.40 0.48
CA ASP A 78 -4.50 7.61 -0.73
C ASP A 78 -3.29 6.72 -1.02
N ILE A 79 -3.53 5.62 -1.73
CA ILE A 79 -2.52 4.66 -2.16
C ILE A 79 -2.75 4.18 -3.60
N ALA A 80 -1.67 3.82 -4.29
CA ALA A 80 -1.68 3.06 -5.54
C ALA A 80 -0.44 2.16 -5.65
N CYS A 81 -0.49 1.17 -6.55
CA CYS A 81 0.64 0.28 -6.84
C CYS A 81 0.84 0.18 -8.35
N GLY A 82 2.11 0.29 -8.77
CA GLY A 82 2.57 -0.14 -10.07
C GLY A 82 2.95 -1.62 -10.05
N LYS A 83 3.69 -2.06 -11.07
CA LYS A 83 4.15 -3.47 -11.16
C LYS A 83 4.98 -3.88 -9.95
N GLU A 84 5.99 -3.08 -9.63
CA GLU A 84 7.05 -3.39 -8.65
C GLU A 84 7.20 -2.31 -7.57
N HIS A 85 6.39 -1.25 -7.60
CA HIS A 85 6.47 -0.15 -6.63
C HIS A 85 5.09 0.26 -6.14
N GLY A 86 5.05 0.88 -4.97
CA GLY A 86 3.89 1.55 -4.41
C GLY A 86 4.09 3.05 -4.32
N ILE A 87 2.97 3.76 -4.24
CA ILE A 87 2.91 5.20 -4.00
C ILE A 87 1.81 5.48 -2.99
N LEU A 88 2.06 6.42 -2.10
CA LEU A 88 1.07 6.95 -1.17
C LEU A 88 1.07 8.47 -1.20
N ARG A 89 -0.09 9.05 -0.88
CA ARG A 89 -0.28 10.49 -0.75
C ARG A 89 -0.82 10.82 0.63
N THR A 90 -0.25 11.84 1.25
CA THR A 90 -0.62 12.34 2.57
C THR A 90 -1.70 13.43 2.48
N ASP A 91 -2.27 13.81 3.61
CA ASP A 91 -3.25 14.91 3.69
C ASP A 91 -2.66 16.30 3.47
N ASN A 92 -1.36 16.49 3.78
CA ASN A 92 -0.63 17.73 3.49
C ASN A 92 -0.11 17.82 2.04
N GLY A 93 -0.34 16.79 1.21
CA GLY A 93 0.00 16.78 -0.21
C GLY A 93 1.34 16.13 -0.56
N ASP A 94 2.13 15.74 0.44
CA ASP A 94 3.38 15.01 0.26
C ASP A 94 3.12 13.63 -0.36
N THR A 95 4.11 13.16 -1.11
CA THR A 95 4.04 11.90 -1.85
C THR A 95 5.25 11.06 -1.53
N TYR A 96 5.01 9.79 -1.20
CA TYR A 96 6.06 8.83 -0.89
C TYR A 96 5.91 7.60 -1.78
N THR A 97 7.04 6.97 -2.11
CA THR A 97 7.11 5.74 -2.89
C THR A 97 7.96 4.69 -2.19
N TRP A 98 7.76 3.43 -2.55
CA TRP A 98 8.58 2.30 -2.09
C TRP A 98 8.55 1.16 -3.14
N GLY A 99 9.42 0.18 -2.99
CA GLY A 99 9.60 -0.95 -3.90
C GLY A 99 10.70 -0.71 -4.95
N GLY A 100 10.50 -1.28 -6.13
CA GLY A 100 11.48 -1.28 -7.22
C GLY A 100 11.76 0.11 -7.78
N GLY A 101 13.04 0.50 -7.79
CA GLY A 101 13.49 1.81 -8.26
C GLY A 101 14.44 1.80 -9.46
N SER A 102 14.78 0.63 -10.01
CA SER A 102 15.76 0.46 -11.08
C SER A 102 15.48 1.22 -12.38
N ARG A 103 14.30 1.81 -12.54
CA ARG A 103 13.90 2.64 -13.69
C ARG A 103 13.46 4.04 -13.28
N GLY A 104 13.82 4.48 -12.08
CA GLY A 104 13.44 5.78 -11.53
C GLY A 104 11.99 5.85 -11.05
N GLN A 105 11.32 4.71 -10.82
CA GLN A 105 9.90 4.69 -10.44
C GLN A 105 9.64 5.37 -9.09
N LEU A 106 10.67 5.47 -8.24
CA LEU A 106 10.56 6.09 -6.91
C LEU A 106 10.64 7.62 -6.95
N GLY A 107 11.15 8.22 -8.04
CA GLY A 107 11.19 9.68 -8.18
C GLY A 107 12.03 10.41 -7.13
N ASN A 108 12.98 9.72 -6.49
CA ASN A 108 13.87 10.29 -5.46
C ASN A 108 15.23 10.76 -6.02
N GLY A 109 15.41 10.72 -7.35
CA GLY A 109 16.66 11.10 -8.02
C GLY A 109 17.69 9.97 -8.13
N THR A 110 17.38 8.76 -7.65
CA THR A 110 18.25 7.58 -7.78
C THR A 110 17.58 6.47 -8.59
N LEU A 111 18.32 5.39 -8.87
CA LEU A 111 17.80 4.17 -9.49
C LEU A 111 17.79 2.99 -8.49
N GLU A 112 17.77 3.28 -7.20
CA GLU A 112 17.84 2.27 -6.14
C GLU A 112 16.44 1.81 -5.73
N THR A 113 16.31 0.51 -5.47
CA THR A 113 15.12 -0.07 -4.82
C THR A 113 15.13 0.27 -3.34
N SER A 114 13.96 0.56 -2.76
CA SER A 114 13.82 0.82 -1.33
C SER A 114 12.61 0.08 -0.77
N GLU A 115 12.77 -0.68 0.31
CA GLU A 115 11.62 -1.26 1.03
C GLU A 115 10.99 -0.26 2.01
N GLU A 116 11.70 0.81 2.33
CA GLU A 116 11.24 1.93 3.17
C GLU A 116 10.63 3.05 2.31
N LEU A 117 9.79 3.88 2.91
CA LEU A 117 9.20 5.04 2.25
C LEU A 117 10.29 6.05 1.87
N CYS A 118 10.30 6.42 0.59
CA CYS A 118 11.11 7.50 0.04
C CYS A 118 10.20 8.66 -0.35
N GLU A 119 10.53 9.87 0.11
CA GLU A 119 9.86 11.08 -0.36
C GLU A 119 10.17 11.31 -1.84
N VAL A 120 9.15 11.67 -2.62
CA VAL A 120 9.32 11.99 -4.04
C VAL A 120 9.84 13.41 -4.17
N ASN A 121 11.04 13.55 -4.74
CA ASN A 121 11.64 14.85 -5.02
C ASN A 121 11.13 15.36 -6.37
N LEU A 122 10.13 16.24 -6.35
CA LEU A 122 9.76 16.97 -7.55
C LEU A 122 10.90 17.93 -7.90
N TYR A 123 11.44 17.82 -9.12
CA TYR A 123 12.31 18.85 -9.67
C TYR A 123 11.53 20.18 -9.66
N GLN A 124 11.90 21.08 -8.74
CA GLN A 124 11.51 22.47 -8.82
C GLN A 124 12.46 23.11 -9.84
N GLY A 125 11.95 23.34 -11.05
CA GLY A 125 12.68 24.01 -12.12
C GLY A 125 13.04 25.44 -11.77
#